data_AF-A0A8T9BZP7-F1
#
_entry.id   AF-A0A8T9BZP7-F1
#
_cell.length_a   1.000
_cell.length_b   1.000
_cell.length_c   1.000
_cell.angle_alpha   90.00
_cell.angle_beta   90.00
_cell.angle_gamma   90.00
#
_symmetry.space_group_name_H-M   'P 1'
#
loop_
_entity.id
_entity.type
_entity.pdbx_description
1 polymer ?
#
loop_
_entity_poly.entity_id
_entity_poly.type
_entity_poly.pdbx_seq_one_letter_code
_entity_poly.pdbx_strand_id
1 'polypeptide(L)'
;MSSFISKFAPPYLETPDLEMGPNTLHAGSAETQIPRYTIDLALPPHLRYIAVAQDFAPKMRFLTSLFDEILESITSYVFVRRMIKFLAGVFLFRVFSREEMQELKGIAKTTGVEMYLLVALNVLLDTMLGCTSGGVLTAPKGAGGEARMMHFRTLDWGMDGLREVLVQLDFINSKSEEPEKILASTITYAGFVGVLTGVRPNLSISLNF
;
A
#
# COMPACT_ATOMS: atom_id res chain seq x y z
N MET A 1 0.40 42.87 18.57
CA MET A 1 1.27 41.68 18.39
C MET A 1 0.81 40.80 17.21
N SER A 2 0.31 41.40 16.12
CA SER A 2 -0.36 40.68 15.01
C SER A 2 0.25 40.96 13.63
N SER A 3 1.50 41.46 13.56
CA SER A 3 2.06 42.02 12.31
C SER A 3 3.41 41.42 11.88
N PHE A 4 3.85 40.31 12.47
CA PHE A 4 5.19 39.76 12.19
C PHE A 4 5.25 38.38 11.53
N ILE A 5 4.11 37.71 11.31
CA ILE A 5 4.08 36.34 10.74
C ILE A 5 3.77 36.32 9.23
N SER A 6 3.28 37.41 8.64
CA SER A 6 2.88 37.43 7.21
C SER A 6 4.04 37.49 6.20
N LYS A 7 5.30 37.53 6.64
CA LYS A 7 6.47 37.70 5.75
C LYS A 7 7.19 36.41 5.33
N PHE A 8 6.71 35.23 5.75
CA PHE A 8 7.37 33.95 5.44
C PHE A 8 6.45 32.85 4.88
N ALA A 9 5.24 33.20 4.40
CA ALA A 9 4.39 32.23 3.71
C ALA A 9 4.80 32.12 2.22
N PRO A 10 5.12 30.93 1.69
CA PRO A 10 5.36 30.74 0.26
C PRO A 10 4.06 31.00 -0.55
N PRO A 11 4.16 31.45 -1.81
CA PRO A 11 3.06 32.04 -2.58
C PRO A 11 1.95 31.07 -3.05
N TYR A 12 1.90 29.82 -2.56
CA TYR A 12 0.96 28.79 -3.02
C TYR A 12 -0.06 28.32 -1.96
N LEU A 13 -0.17 29.00 -0.82
CA LEU A 13 -1.24 28.74 0.13
C LEU A 13 -2.39 29.70 -0.12
N GLU A 14 -3.16 29.44 -1.17
CA GLU A 14 -4.55 29.90 -1.23
C GLU A 14 -5.29 29.25 -0.05
N THR A 15 -5.88 30.06 0.82
CA THR A 15 -6.87 29.58 1.78
C THR A 15 -8.04 29.00 0.99
N PRO A 16 -8.37 27.70 1.10
CA PRO A 16 -9.54 27.19 0.43
C PRO A 16 -10.77 27.82 1.09
N ASP A 17 -11.59 28.49 0.29
CA ASP A 17 -12.96 28.81 0.68
C ASP A 17 -13.68 27.49 0.96
N LEU A 18 -13.78 27.13 2.25
CA LEU A 18 -14.48 25.94 2.72
C LEU A 18 -16.00 26.16 2.60
N GLU A 19 -16.51 26.18 1.37
CA GLU A 19 -17.91 25.90 1.14
C GLU A 19 -18.15 24.40 1.34
N MET A 20 -18.70 24.02 2.50
CA MET A 20 -19.22 22.66 2.72
C MET A 20 -20.50 22.46 1.90
N GLY A 21 -20.33 22.19 0.61
CA GLY A 21 -21.38 21.64 -0.24
C GLY A 21 -21.82 20.25 0.22
N PRO A 22 -23.03 19.79 -0.14
CA PRO A 22 -23.47 18.44 0.18
C PRO A 22 -22.47 17.42 -0.38
N ASN A 23 -22.12 16.40 0.41
CA ASN A 23 -21.23 15.28 0.05
C ASN A 23 -21.64 14.64 -1.29
N THR A 24 -21.21 15.26 -2.36
CA THR A 24 -21.31 14.80 -3.73
C THR A 24 -19.88 14.76 -4.19
N LEU A 25 -19.31 13.55 -4.20
CA LEU A 25 -18.05 13.30 -4.88
C LEU A 25 -18.23 13.82 -6.30
N HIS A 26 -17.56 14.92 -6.66
CA HIS A 26 -17.61 15.45 -8.00
C HIS A 26 -17.11 14.35 -8.95
N ALA A 27 -18.02 13.83 -9.76
CA ALA A 27 -17.75 12.89 -10.83
C ALA A 27 -16.82 13.56 -11.85
N GLY A 28 -15.52 13.42 -11.64
CA GLY A 28 -14.47 14.13 -12.37
C GLY A 28 -13.19 13.31 -12.57
N SER A 29 -13.30 11.99 -12.54
CA SER A 29 -12.43 11.00 -13.19
C SER A 29 -13.18 9.68 -13.06
N ALA A 30 -13.13 8.79 -14.05
CA ALA A 30 -13.70 7.46 -13.87
C ALA A 30 -13.01 6.83 -12.66
N GLU A 31 -13.72 6.66 -11.53
CA GLU A 31 -13.18 5.98 -10.35
C GLU A 31 -12.72 4.60 -10.79
N THR A 32 -11.40 4.44 -10.95
CA THR A 32 -10.83 3.11 -11.15
C THR A 32 -10.99 2.41 -9.83
N GLN A 33 -12.07 1.65 -9.70
CA GLN A 33 -12.37 0.89 -8.49
C GLN A 33 -11.19 -0.04 -8.22
N ILE A 34 -10.57 0.10 -7.04
CA ILE A 34 -9.43 -0.73 -6.64
C ILE A 34 -9.91 -2.19 -6.58
N PRO A 35 -9.28 -3.12 -7.31
CA PRO A 35 -9.67 -4.52 -7.30
C PRO A 35 -9.61 -5.11 -5.89
N ARG A 36 -10.65 -5.85 -5.50
CA ARG A 36 -10.81 -6.43 -4.16
C ARG A 36 -10.66 -7.95 -4.20
N TYR A 37 -9.93 -8.50 -3.24
CA TYR A 37 -9.71 -9.94 -3.09
C TYR A 37 -9.93 -10.39 -1.65
N THR A 38 -10.37 -11.63 -1.49
CA THR A 38 -10.47 -12.29 -0.19
C THR A 38 -9.24 -13.16 0.04
N ILE A 39 -8.57 -12.95 1.17
CA ILE A 39 -7.41 -13.73 1.59
C ILE A 39 -7.82 -14.63 2.76
N ASP A 40 -7.83 -15.94 2.54
CA ASP A 40 -8.17 -16.91 3.57
C ASP A 40 -6.95 -17.34 4.38
N LEU A 41 -6.89 -16.90 5.64
CA LEU A 41 -5.80 -17.20 6.56
C LEU A 41 -5.73 -18.68 6.95
N ALA A 42 -6.81 -19.45 6.73
CA ALA A 42 -6.85 -20.88 6.98
C ALA A 42 -6.04 -21.70 5.95
N LEU A 43 -5.72 -21.10 4.79
CA LEU A 43 -4.87 -21.71 3.77
C LEU A 43 -3.39 -21.70 4.20
N PRO A 44 -2.60 -22.69 3.75
CA PRO A 44 -1.16 -22.62 3.82
C PRO A 44 -0.65 -21.29 3.25
N PRO A 45 0.33 -20.60 3.88
CA PRO A 45 0.71 -19.24 3.49
C PRO A 45 1.09 -19.09 2.01
N HIS A 46 1.81 -20.05 1.44
CA HIS A 46 2.19 -20.07 0.03
C HIS A 46 1.02 -20.19 -0.97
N LEU A 47 -0.22 -20.42 -0.51
CA LEU A 47 -1.41 -20.51 -1.34
C LEU A 47 -2.33 -19.28 -1.21
N ARG A 48 -2.15 -18.46 -0.18
CA ARG A 48 -3.09 -17.38 0.19
C ARG A 48 -3.28 -16.32 -0.89
N TYR A 49 -2.21 -15.99 -1.61
CA TYR A 49 -2.17 -14.90 -2.58
C TYR A 49 -2.22 -15.36 -4.04
N ILE A 50 -2.54 -16.63 -4.32
CA ILE A 50 -2.46 -17.17 -5.69
C ILE A 50 -3.37 -16.40 -6.65
N ALA A 51 -4.62 -16.11 -6.27
CA ALA A 51 -5.55 -15.38 -7.14
C ALA A 51 -5.01 -13.98 -7.49
N VAL A 52 -4.60 -13.21 -6.47
CA VAL A 52 -3.98 -11.89 -6.65
C VAL A 52 -2.73 -11.99 -7.53
N ALA A 53 -1.87 -12.96 -7.27
CA ALA A 53 -0.63 -13.16 -8.01
C ALA A 53 -0.89 -13.53 -9.47
N GLN A 54 -1.89 -14.36 -9.78
CA GLN A 54 -2.24 -14.72 -11.15
C GLN A 54 -2.71 -13.50 -11.95
N ASP A 55 -3.65 -12.73 -11.38
CA ASP A 55 -4.27 -11.60 -12.07
C ASP A 55 -3.28 -10.44 -12.29
N PHE A 56 -2.36 -10.23 -11.32
CA PHE A 56 -1.37 -9.15 -11.40
C PHE A 56 -0.01 -9.60 -11.94
N ALA A 57 0.20 -10.88 -12.28
CA ALA A 57 1.49 -11.36 -12.78
C ALA A 57 2.07 -10.53 -13.93
N PRO A 58 1.31 -10.12 -14.97
CA PRO A 58 1.86 -9.29 -16.04
C PRO A 58 2.36 -7.94 -15.54
N LYS A 59 1.56 -7.27 -14.69
CA LYS A 59 1.89 -5.96 -14.10
C LYS A 59 3.09 -6.05 -13.17
N MET A 60 3.15 -7.08 -12.32
CA MET A 60 4.27 -7.30 -11.40
C MET A 60 5.58 -7.60 -12.14
N ARG A 61 5.54 -8.32 -13.27
CA ARG A 61 6.71 -8.47 -14.14
C ARG A 61 7.12 -7.14 -14.76
N PHE A 62 6.17 -6.28 -15.11
CA PHE A 62 6.48 -4.95 -15.59
C PHE A 62 7.11 -4.07 -14.50
N LEU A 63 6.68 -4.17 -13.24
CA LEU A 63 7.32 -3.46 -12.11
C LEU A 63 8.81 -3.78 -11.94
N THR A 64 9.32 -4.85 -12.54
CA THR A 64 10.77 -5.10 -12.56
C THR A 64 11.56 -4.00 -13.30
N SER A 65 10.95 -3.30 -14.26
CA SER A 65 11.56 -2.14 -14.92
C SER A 65 11.70 -0.94 -13.99
N LEU A 66 10.80 -0.78 -13.00
CA LEU A 66 10.90 0.28 -12.00
C LEU A 66 12.17 0.15 -11.16
N PHE A 67 12.59 -1.07 -10.85
CA PHE A 67 13.88 -1.30 -10.21
C PHE A 67 15.05 -0.88 -11.11
N ASP A 68 14.92 -1.08 -12.42
CA ASP A 68 15.94 -0.68 -13.38
C ASP A 68 16.03 0.84 -13.51
N GLU A 69 14.90 1.54 -13.52
CA GLU A 69 14.83 3.01 -13.49
C GLU A 69 15.48 3.58 -12.21
N ILE A 70 15.20 2.99 -11.05
CA ILE A 70 15.85 3.38 -9.79
C ILE A 70 17.36 3.18 -9.90
N LEU A 71 17.82 2.02 -10.38
CA LEU A 71 19.26 1.76 -10.54
C LEU A 71 19.92 2.72 -11.53
N GLU A 72 19.21 3.11 -12.60
CA GLU A 72 19.68 4.10 -13.58
C GLU A 72 19.82 5.49 -12.98
N SER A 73 18.90 5.89 -12.10
CA SER A 73 18.99 7.18 -11.38
C SER A 73 20.20 7.25 -10.44
N ILE A 74 20.64 6.12 -9.89
CA ILE A 74 21.77 6.03 -8.97
C ILE A 74 23.10 6.01 -9.75
N THR A 75 23.15 5.27 -10.87
CA THR A 75 24.37 5.15 -11.65
C THR A 75 24.13 4.79 -13.11
N SER A 76 24.78 5.53 -14.01
CA SER A 76 24.73 5.26 -15.46
C SER A 76 25.64 4.09 -15.88
N TYR A 77 26.56 3.63 -15.02
CA TYR A 77 27.52 2.58 -15.34
C TYR A 77 26.86 1.18 -15.31
N VAL A 78 26.76 0.53 -16.47
CA VAL A 78 26.13 -0.80 -16.64
C VAL A 78 26.77 -1.87 -15.74
N PHE A 79 28.10 -1.86 -15.61
CA PHE A 79 28.81 -2.83 -14.78
C PHE A 79 28.41 -2.71 -13.29
N VAL A 80 28.28 -1.48 -12.78
CA VAL A 80 27.87 -1.25 -11.38
C VAL A 80 26.45 -1.74 -11.16
N ARG A 81 25.51 -1.45 -12.08
CA ARG A 81 24.14 -1.96 -12.01
C ARG A 81 24.09 -3.49 -11.96
N ARG A 82 24.90 -4.17 -12.78
CA ARG A 82 25.00 -5.63 -12.77
C ARG A 82 25.54 -6.15 -11.44
N MET A 83 26.52 -5.49 -10.84
CA MET A 83 27.02 -5.83 -9.51
C MET A 83 25.98 -5.63 -8.42
N ILE A 84 25.21 -4.53 -8.46
CA ILE A 84 24.13 -4.29 -7.51
C ILE A 84 23.06 -5.37 -7.62
N LYS A 85 22.60 -5.72 -8.85
CA LYS A 85 21.64 -6.81 -9.07
C LYS A 85 22.16 -8.15 -8.55
N PHE A 86 23.44 -8.44 -8.79
CA PHE A 86 24.08 -9.66 -8.27
C PHE A 86 24.09 -9.68 -6.74
N LEU A 87 24.54 -8.60 -6.10
CA LEU A 87 24.55 -8.49 -4.63
C LEU A 87 23.13 -8.55 -4.06
N ALA A 88 22.15 -7.90 -4.70
CA ALA A 88 20.75 -7.98 -4.31
C ALA A 88 20.23 -9.42 -4.37
N GLY A 89 20.55 -10.17 -5.42
CA GLY A 89 20.23 -11.61 -5.50
C GLY A 89 20.85 -12.44 -4.38
N VAL A 90 22.01 -12.03 -3.84
CA VAL A 90 22.71 -12.71 -2.74
C VAL A 90 22.18 -12.30 -1.37
N PHE A 91 21.82 -11.03 -1.16
CA PHE A 91 21.48 -10.49 0.16
C PHE A 91 19.98 -10.33 0.40
N LEU A 92 19.17 -10.06 -0.63
CA LEU A 92 17.73 -9.85 -0.52
C LEU A 92 16.94 -11.15 -0.75
N PHE A 93 17.29 -12.22 -0.05
CA PHE A 93 16.67 -13.53 -0.26
C PHE A 93 15.55 -13.85 0.74
N ARG A 94 15.33 -13.04 1.79
CA ARG A 94 14.25 -13.25 2.76
C ARG A 94 13.72 -11.98 3.41
N VAL A 95 12.47 -12.06 3.85
CA VAL A 95 11.88 -11.21 4.89
C VAL A 95 11.99 -11.86 6.27
N PHE A 96 11.67 -11.12 7.33
CA PHE A 96 11.85 -11.58 8.71
C PHE A 96 10.87 -12.71 9.09
N SER A 97 9.58 -12.55 8.78
CA SER A 97 8.57 -13.55 9.13
C SER A 97 8.68 -14.78 8.23
N ARG A 98 8.62 -15.97 8.85
CA ARG A 98 8.58 -17.25 8.10
C ARG A 98 7.29 -17.39 7.30
N GLU A 99 6.19 -16.83 7.81
CA GLU A 99 4.87 -16.90 7.18
C GLU A 99 4.83 -16.04 5.92
N GLU A 100 5.20 -14.77 6.05
CA GLU A 100 5.35 -13.81 4.93
C GLU A 100 6.34 -14.34 3.88
N MET A 101 7.44 -14.97 4.31
CA MET A 101 8.39 -15.57 3.37
C MET A 101 7.75 -16.70 2.54
N GLN A 102 6.85 -17.49 3.12
CA GLN A 102 6.13 -18.53 2.38
C GLN A 102 5.09 -17.93 1.43
N GLU A 103 4.42 -16.85 1.83
CA GLU A 103 3.54 -16.08 0.95
C GLU A 103 4.30 -15.53 -0.26
N LEU A 104 5.46 -14.89 -0.03
CA LEU A 104 6.33 -14.41 -1.10
C LEU A 104 6.81 -15.55 -2.02
N LYS A 105 7.11 -16.75 -1.50
CA LYS A 105 7.41 -17.92 -2.32
C LYS A 105 6.24 -18.34 -3.21
N GLY A 106 5.03 -18.33 -2.66
CA GLY A 106 3.81 -18.59 -3.41
C GLY A 106 3.62 -17.59 -4.56
N ILE A 107 3.79 -16.29 -4.25
CA ILE A 107 3.72 -15.20 -5.21
C ILE A 107 4.79 -15.36 -6.28
N ALA A 108 6.07 -15.51 -5.90
CA ALA A 108 7.19 -15.68 -6.83
C ALA A 108 6.98 -16.85 -7.80
N LYS A 109 6.55 -18.01 -7.29
CA LYS A 109 6.27 -19.18 -8.12
C LYS A 109 5.13 -18.93 -9.12
N THR A 110 4.12 -18.18 -8.70
CA THR A 110 2.92 -17.91 -9.50
C THR A 110 3.18 -16.85 -10.56
N THR A 111 3.88 -15.78 -10.20
CA THR A 111 4.18 -14.66 -11.10
C THR A 111 5.44 -14.90 -11.93
N GLY A 112 6.35 -15.76 -11.50
CA GLY A 112 7.69 -15.87 -12.10
C GLY A 112 8.57 -14.65 -11.86
N VAL A 113 8.22 -13.77 -10.92
CA VAL A 113 9.08 -12.67 -10.48
C VAL A 113 10.15 -13.22 -9.56
N GLU A 114 11.39 -12.81 -9.79
CA GLU A 114 12.54 -13.21 -8.98
C GLU A 114 12.38 -12.81 -7.51
N MET A 115 12.72 -13.73 -6.60
CA MET A 115 12.50 -13.55 -5.16
C MET A 115 13.14 -12.26 -4.64
N TYR A 116 14.34 -11.93 -5.11
CA TYR A 116 15.06 -10.75 -4.63
C TYR A 116 14.34 -9.44 -4.97
N LEU A 117 13.59 -9.39 -6.07
CA LEU A 117 12.78 -8.23 -6.45
C LEU A 117 11.55 -8.09 -5.55
N LEU A 118 10.92 -9.20 -5.17
CA LEU A 118 9.81 -9.18 -4.22
C LEU A 118 10.27 -8.76 -2.82
N VAL A 119 11.41 -9.28 -2.35
CA VAL A 119 12.00 -8.87 -1.07
C VAL A 119 12.39 -7.39 -1.13
N ALA A 120 13.04 -6.95 -2.22
CA ALA A 120 13.38 -5.55 -2.42
C ALA A 120 12.13 -4.65 -2.40
N LEU A 121 11.05 -5.04 -3.07
CA LEU A 121 9.78 -4.31 -3.08
C LEU A 121 9.23 -4.16 -1.67
N ASN A 122 9.20 -5.24 -0.88
CA ASN A 122 8.66 -5.20 0.49
C ASN A 122 9.49 -4.29 1.39
N VAL A 123 10.83 -4.34 1.29
CA VAL A 123 11.71 -3.44 2.06
C VAL A 123 11.59 -1.98 1.59
N LEU A 124 11.45 -1.74 0.29
CA LEU A 124 11.34 -0.40 -0.27
C LEU A 124 10.04 0.29 0.13
N LEU A 125 8.92 -0.42 0.03
CA LEU A 125 7.60 0.06 0.48
C LEU A 125 7.62 0.35 2.00
N ASP A 126 8.40 -0.38 2.79
CA ASP A 126 8.58 -0.11 4.23
C ASP A 126 9.53 1.05 4.55
N THR A 127 10.21 1.68 3.58
CA THR A 127 11.25 2.68 3.90
C THR A 127 11.14 3.99 3.14
N MET A 128 10.41 4.04 2.03
CA MET A 128 10.44 5.17 1.10
C MET A 128 9.07 5.80 0.80
N LEU A 129 8.14 5.73 1.75
CA LEU A 129 6.78 6.23 1.57
C LEU A 129 6.53 7.61 2.18
N GLY A 130 6.25 8.60 1.32
CA GLY A 130 5.63 9.86 1.75
C GLY A 130 4.18 9.63 2.16
N CYS A 131 3.83 9.97 3.39
CA CYS A 131 2.49 9.71 3.92
C CYS A 131 1.98 10.91 4.72
N THR A 132 0.73 11.31 4.47
CA THR A 132 -0.02 12.18 5.38
C THR A 132 -1.13 11.37 6.02
N SER A 133 -1.22 11.35 7.36
CA SER A 133 -2.26 10.60 8.07
C SER A 133 -2.90 11.47 9.14
N GLY A 134 -4.19 11.28 9.39
CA GLY A 134 -4.95 12.12 10.31
C GLY A 134 -6.17 11.41 10.91
N GLY A 135 -6.41 11.69 12.19
CA GLY A 135 -7.59 11.23 12.91
C GLY A 135 -8.49 12.40 13.26
N VAL A 136 -9.78 12.30 12.98
CA VAL A 136 -10.77 13.34 13.28
C VAL A 136 -11.92 12.73 14.07
N LEU A 137 -12.23 13.33 15.23
CA LEU A 137 -13.44 13.03 15.97
C LEU A 137 -14.62 13.74 15.30
N THR A 138 -15.51 12.98 14.68
CA THR A 138 -16.71 13.53 14.05
C THR A 138 -17.79 13.80 15.08
N ALA A 139 -18.51 14.90 14.91
CA ALA A 139 -19.67 15.21 15.72
C ALA A 139 -20.73 14.09 15.64
N PRO A 140 -21.46 13.83 16.73
CA PRO A 140 -22.68 13.04 16.74
C PRO A 140 -23.61 13.38 15.58
N LYS A 141 -24.08 12.35 14.86
CA LYS A 141 -25.21 12.53 13.94
C LYS A 141 -26.52 12.52 14.73
N GLY A 142 -27.10 13.71 14.95
CA GLY A 142 -28.40 13.88 15.60
C GLY A 142 -28.38 13.77 17.13
N ALA A 143 -29.53 14.07 17.75
CA ALA A 143 -29.71 13.96 19.20
C ALA A 143 -29.68 12.48 19.62
N GLY A 144 -28.55 12.03 20.18
CA GLY A 144 -28.31 10.64 20.58
C GLY A 144 -27.23 9.91 19.79
N GLY A 145 -26.58 10.57 18.80
CA GLY A 145 -25.43 10.00 18.13
C GLY A 145 -24.19 9.95 19.03
N GLU A 146 -23.37 8.91 18.87
CA GLU A 146 -22.03 8.89 19.47
C GLU A 146 -21.03 9.57 18.54
N ALA A 147 -20.04 10.26 19.13
CA ALA A 147 -18.90 10.77 18.39
C ALA A 147 -18.09 9.59 17.83
N ARG A 148 -17.63 9.70 16.57
CA ARG A 148 -16.89 8.62 15.89
C ARG A 148 -15.52 9.11 15.48
N MET A 149 -14.51 8.26 15.61
CA MET A 149 -13.20 8.53 15.05
C MET A 149 -13.18 8.15 13.58
N MET A 150 -12.86 9.12 12.72
CA MET A 150 -12.53 8.89 11.32
C MET A 150 -11.02 8.94 11.18
N HIS A 151 -10.45 7.93 10.51
CA HIS A 151 -9.03 7.87 10.20
C HIS A 151 -8.86 7.93 8.69
N PHE A 152 -8.00 8.82 8.21
CA PHE A 152 -7.69 8.97 6.80
C PHE A 152 -6.18 9.05 6.60
N ARG A 153 -5.74 8.72 5.39
CA ARG A 153 -4.37 8.90 4.95
C ARG A 153 -4.28 9.19 3.46
N THR A 154 -3.17 9.80 3.05
CA THR A 154 -2.63 9.77 1.69
C THR A 154 -1.44 8.82 1.64
N LEU A 155 -1.18 8.26 0.46
CA LEU A 155 0.02 7.49 0.20
C LEU A 155 0.60 8.00 -1.11
N ASP A 156 1.69 8.75 -0.99
CA ASP A 156 2.27 9.49 -2.08
C ASP A 156 3.54 8.75 -2.55
N TRP A 157 3.50 8.25 -3.77
CA TRP A 157 4.66 7.67 -4.44
C TRP A 157 4.88 8.35 -5.79
N GLY A 158 6.10 8.81 -6.04
CA GLY A 158 6.53 9.38 -7.33
C GLY A 158 6.71 8.39 -8.48
N MET A 159 6.05 7.22 -8.44
CA MET A 159 6.16 6.16 -9.46
C MET A 159 4.76 5.69 -9.83
N ASP A 160 4.25 6.16 -10.97
CA ASP A 160 2.87 5.93 -11.39
C ASP A 160 2.54 4.44 -11.56
N GLY A 161 3.53 3.60 -11.90
CA GLY A 161 3.37 2.16 -12.10
C GLY A 161 2.86 1.40 -10.86
N LEU A 162 3.10 1.91 -9.64
CA LEU A 162 2.57 1.29 -8.43
C LEU A 162 1.05 1.43 -8.29
N ARG A 163 0.44 2.44 -8.93
CA ARG A 163 -1.02 2.57 -8.94
C ARG A 163 -1.69 1.40 -9.66
N GLU A 164 -1.02 0.82 -10.65
CA GLU A 164 -1.58 -0.29 -11.44
C GLU A 164 -1.67 -1.60 -10.66
N VAL A 165 -0.93 -1.72 -9.56
CA VAL A 165 -0.91 -2.91 -8.70
C VAL A 165 -1.59 -2.68 -7.34
N LEU A 166 -2.33 -1.58 -7.18
CA LEU A 166 -3.15 -1.36 -5.98
C LEU A 166 -4.27 -2.41 -5.88
N VAL A 167 -4.43 -2.98 -4.70
CA VAL A 167 -5.46 -3.96 -4.37
C VAL A 167 -6.02 -3.70 -2.98
N GLN A 168 -7.29 -4.02 -2.78
CA GLN A 168 -7.90 -4.16 -1.47
C GLN A 168 -7.91 -5.64 -1.10
N LEU A 169 -7.39 -6.00 0.07
CA LEU A 169 -7.43 -7.36 0.59
C LEU A 169 -8.31 -7.41 1.83
N ASP A 170 -9.32 -8.28 1.80
CA ASP A 170 -10.19 -8.58 2.92
C ASP A 170 -9.81 -9.96 3.48
N PHE A 171 -9.38 -10.01 4.74
CA PHE A 171 -8.88 -11.25 5.37
C PHE A 171 -10.01 -11.99 6.09
N ILE A 172 -10.12 -13.29 5.83
CA ILE A 172 -11.07 -14.19 6.50
C ILE A 172 -10.35 -15.38 7.12
N ASN A 173 -11.07 -16.17 7.91
CA ASN A 173 -10.62 -17.49 8.34
C ASN A 173 -11.75 -18.49 8.11
N SER A 174 -11.66 -19.25 7.02
CA SER A 174 -12.71 -20.21 6.62
C SER A 174 -12.92 -21.36 7.61
N LYS A 175 -11.96 -21.58 8.53
CA LYS A 175 -12.04 -22.59 9.60
C LYS A 175 -12.58 -22.03 10.93
N SER A 176 -12.90 -20.75 10.99
CA SER A 176 -13.49 -20.14 12.18
C SER A 176 -14.99 -20.43 12.29
N GLU A 177 -15.60 -20.07 13.42
CA GLU A 177 -17.06 -20.18 13.63
C GLU A 177 -17.87 -19.30 12.67
N GLU A 178 -17.25 -18.25 12.13
CA GLU A 178 -17.85 -17.32 11.16
C GLU A 178 -16.98 -17.24 9.88
N PRO A 179 -17.05 -18.25 8.98
CA PRO A 179 -16.13 -18.37 7.83
C PRO A 179 -16.10 -17.17 6.87
N GLU A 180 -17.22 -16.45 6.75
CA GLU A 180 -17.36 -15.29 5.85
C GLU A 180 -17.04 -13.95 6.52
N LYS A 181 -16.73 -13.96 7.82
CA LYS A 181 -16.45 -12.73 8.57
C LYS A 181 -15.10 -12.15 8.18
N ILE A 182 -15.13 -10.91 7.69
CA ILE A 182 -13.92 -10.12 7.45
C ILE A 182 -13.30 -9.75 8.80
N LEU A 183 -12.11 -10.29 9.03
CA LEU A 183 -11.31 -10.06 10.25
C LEU A 183 -10.58 -8.72 10.19
N ALA A 184 -10.08 -8.36 9.02
CA ALA A 184 -9.38 -7.12 8.73
C ALA A 184 -9.42 -6.84 7.22
N SER A 185 -9.21 -5.58 6.84
CA SER A 185 -9.06 -5.15 5.46
C SER A 185 -7.82 -4.26 5.33
N THR A 186 -7.15 -4.32 4.17
CA THR A 186 -6.02 -3.45 3.83
C THR A 186 -6.13 -2.95 2.40
N ILE A 187 -5.68 -1.72 2.15
CA ILE A 187 -5.35 -1.25 0.81
C ILE A 187 -3.82 -1.33 0.69
N THR A 188 -3.37 -2.07 -0.30
CA THR A 188 -1.96 -2.47 -0.44
C THR A 188 -1.59 -2.67 -1.92
N TYR A 189 -0.39 -3.19 -2.18
CA TYR A 189 0.13 -3.48 -3.51
C TYR A 189 0.25 -4.99 -3.74
N ALA A 190 -0.11 -5.47 -4.93
CA ALA A 190 0.10 -6.87 -5.31
C ALA A 190 1.61 -7.21 -5.25
N GLY A 191 1.97 -8.21 -4.45
CA GLY A 191 3.36 -8.58 -4.17
C GLY A 191 3.93 -8.04 -2.85
N PHE A 192 3.19 -7.17 -2.15
CA PHE A 192 3.50 -6.73 -0.80
C PHE A 192 2.70 -7.55 0.22
N VAL A 193 3.38 -8.12 1.21
CA VAL A 193 2.77 -8.96 2.25
C VAL A 193 2.68 -8.25 3.62
N GLY A 194 3.28 -7.07 3.75
CA GLY A 194 3.13 -6.22 4.94
C GLY A 194 1.81 -5.43 4.95
N VAL A 195 1.63 -4.60 5.97
CA VAL A 195 0.44 -3.74 6.13
C VAL A 195 0.86 -2.28 6.40
N LEU A 196 0.63 -1.42 5.41
CA LEU A 196 0.86 0.02 5.51
C LEU A 196 -0.42 0.79 5.86
N THR A 197 -1.56 0.23 5.48
CA THR A 197 -2.90 0.81 5.67
C THR A 197 -3.86 -0.31 6.00
N GLY A 198 -4.37 -0.36 7.22
CA GLY A 198 -5.20 -1.46 7.68
C GLY A 198 -6.37 -0.99 8.52
N VAL A 199 -7.46 -1.73 8.47
CA VAL A 199 -8.61 -1.56 9.35
C VAL A 199 -9.14 -2.91 9.79
N ARG A 200 -9.57 -2.99 11.04
CA ARG A 200 -10.35 -4.09 11.60
C ARG A 200 -11.35 -3.52 12.60
N PRO A 201 -12.31 -4.30 13.13
CA PRO A 201 -13.20 -3.81 14.17
C PRO A 201 -12.41 -3.14 15.31
N ASN A 202 -12.76 -1.89 15.61
CA ASN A 202 -12.18 -1.06 16.67
C ASN A 202 -10.70 -0.66 16.50
N LEU A 203 -10.09 -0.85 15.33
CA LEU A 203 -8.71 -0.43 15.08
C LEU A 203 -8.47 -0.07 13.61
N SER A 204 -7.84 1.07 13.36
CA SER A 204 -7.29 1.43 12.05
C SER A 204 -5.85 1.87 12.20
N ILE A 205 -5.00 1.51 11.24
CA ILE A 205 -3.56 1.79 11.23
C ILE A 205 -3.13 2.39 9.89
N SER A 206 -2.21 3.33 9.96
CA SER A 206 -1.47 3.90 8.83
C SER A 206 -0.02 4.04 9.25
N LEU A 207 0.90 3.50 8.46
CA LEU A 207 2.33 3.67 8.70
C LEU A 207 2.86 4.83 7.86
N ASN A 208 3.55 5.76 8.51
CA ASN A 208 4.21 6.92 7.90
C ASN A 208 5.72 6.82 8.15
N PHE A 209 6.52 7.25 7.18
CA PHE A 209 7.98 7.38 7.25
C PHE A 209 8.41 8.82 7.01
#